data_AF-A0A4P9WPQ9-F1
#
_entry.id   AF-A0A4P9WPQ9-F1
#
_cell.length_a   1.000
_cell.length_b   1.000
_cell.length_c   1.000
_cell.angle_alpha   90.00
_cell.angle_beta   90.00
_cell.angle_gamma   90.00
#
_symmetry.space_group_name_H-M   'P 1'
#
loop_
_entity.id
_entity.type
_entity.pdbx_description
1 polymer ?
#
loop_
_entity_poly.entity_id
_entity_poly.type
_entity_poly.pdbx_seq_one_letter_code
_entity_poly.pdbx_strand_id
1 'polypeptide(L)'
;MVKFMQDFKDKSFPNLVVKKNYLGFKNGVLNIENCKFTREENFEDDFIVRKYFDQNFPEETDDPNNIPTPPFDYVLNYQFEHKVVNFIYVCFGRLFGIRDGWGFMLYFLGEAGCGKSIIIHIMSACFDKIGTIGDSYELAFGLSGLFHKDLVVCHELPRNISKLMPQTTFQACVMLDSVAISTKGQTSFSTEWTAPLLFAGNWLPDDIDKGRVTRRVMEANFERIPEERDT
;
A
#
# COMPACT_ATOMS: atom_id res chain seq x y z
N MET A 1 -7.59 -3.39 27.28
CA MET A 1 -8.84 -3.86 26.61
C MET A 1 -8.99 -3.11 25.29
N VAL A 2 -8.34 -3.60 24.23
CA VAL A 2 -8.30 -2.92 22.93
C VAL A 2 -9.68 -2.95 22.25
N LYS A 3 -10.37 -1.80 22.21
CA LYS A 3 -11.63 -1.63 21.46
C LYS A 3 -11.33 -1.10 20.05
N PHE A 4 -11.68 -1.88 19.03
CA PHE A 4 -11.61 -1.44 17.64
C PHE A 4 -12.83 -0.55 17.33
N MET A 5 -12.59 0.69 16.86
CA MET A 5 -13.64 1.68 16.58
C MET A 5 -13.44 2.21 15.17
N GLN A 6 -14.24 1.71 14.23
CA GLN A 6 -14.14 2.04 12.80
C GLN A 6 -14.64 3.44 12.44
N ASP A 7 -15.50 4.05 13.25
CA ASP A 7 -15.89 5.45 13.13
C ASP A 7 -16.76 5.83 14.33
N PHE A 8 -16.14 6.41 15.37
CA PHE A 8 -16.88 6.82 16.58
C PHE A 8 -16.66 8.31 16.82
N LYS A 9 -17.68 9.10 16.47
CA LYS A 9 -17.82 10.50 16.92
C LYS A 9 -18.78 10.54 18.10
N ASP A 10 -18.32 10.08 19.26
CA ASP A 10 -19.06 10.22 20.51
C ASP A 10 -18.62 11.48 21.24
N LYS A 11 -19.60 12.26 21.70
CA LYS A 11 -19.38 13.49 22.48
C LYS A 11 -18.61 13.24 23.78
N SER A 12 -18.58 11.99 24.24
CA SER A 12 -17.89 11.51 25.45
C SER A 12 -16.40 11.23 25.21
N PHE A 13 -15.95 11.12 23.95
CA PHE A 13 -14.54 10.86 23.60
C PHE A 13 -14.02 11.84 22.54
N PRO A 14 -13.94 13.15 22.86
CA PRO A 14 -13.63 14.19 21.88
C PRO A 14 -12.21 14.13 21.28
N ASN A 15 -11.27 13.40 21.90
CA ASN A 15 -9.84 13.41 21.54
C ASN A 15 -9.23 12.02 21.35
N LEU A 16 -9.92 11.10 20.68
CA LEU A 16 -9.32 9.82 20.27
C LEU A 16 -8.36 10.04 19.10
N VAL A 17 -7.07 10.23 19.41
CA VAL A 17 -6.00 10.41 18.41
C VAL A 17 -5.45 9.06 17.99
N VAL A 18 -5.67 8.70 16.72
CA VAL A 18 -5.14 7.46 16.13
C VAL A 18 -3.61 7.56 15.98
N LYS A 19 -2.89 6.60 16.55
CA LYS A 19 -1.45 6.44 16.38
C LYS A 19 -1.16 5.70 15.08
N LYS A 20 -0.88 6.45 14.00
CA LYS A 20 -0.69 5.91 12.64
C LYS A 20 0.46 4.91 12.49
N ASN A 21 1.46 4.99 13.36
CA ASN A 21 2.66 4.13 13.30
C ASN A 21 2.47 2.79 14.01
N TYR A 22 1.29 2.53 14.56
CA TYR A 22 1.01 1.30 15.31
C TYR A 22 -0.05 0.46 14.61
N LEU A 23 0.25 -0.84 14.51
CA LEU A 23 -0.67 -1.89 14.09
C LEU A 23 -1.01 -2.75 15.31
N GLY A 24 -2.30 -2.97 15.58
CA GLY A 24 -2.75 -3.79 16.71
C GLY A 24 -2.96 -5.25 16.32
N PHE A 25 -2.70 -6.13 17.26
CA PHE A 25 -2.86 -7.58 17.20
C PHE A 25 -3.51 -8.05 18.50
N LYS A 26 -3.94 -9.32 18.57
CA LYS A 26 -4.54 -9.90 19.79
C LYS A 26 -3.62 -9.87 21.01
N ASN A 27 -2.31 -10.04 20.80
CA ASN A 27 -1.30 -10.12 21.86
C ASN A 27 -0.54 -8.80 22.10
N GLY A 28 -0.83 -7.72 21.38
CA GLY A 28 -0.09 -6.47 21.52
C GLY A 28 -0.15 -5.58 20.28
N VAL A 29 0.88 -4.75 20.11
CA VAL A 29 0.99 -3.83 18.96
C VAL A 29 2.38 -3.88 18.35
N LEU A 30 2.45 -3.69 17.03
CA LEU A 30 3.69 -3.48 16.29
C LEU A 30 3.87 -2.00 15.99
N ASN A 31 5.00 -1.42 16.41
CA ASN A 31 5.43 -0.12 15.91
C ASN A 31 6.14 -0.33 14.57
N ILE A 32 5.55 0.20 13.49
CA ILE A 32 6.06 -0.02 12.14
C ILE A 32 7.32 0.79 11.83
N GLU A 33 7.60 1.87 12.57
CA GLU A 33 8.78 2.74 12.34
C GLU A 33 10.07 2.05 12.74
N ASN A 34 10.08 1.41 13.92
CA ASN A 34 11.24 0.72 14.45
C ASN A 34 11.10 -0.82 14.42
N CYS A 35 10.01 -1.34 13.84
CA CYS A 35 9.68 -2.75 13.74
C CYS A 35 9.66 -3.49 15.10
N LYS A 36 9.33 -2.79 16.19
CA LYS A 36 9.29 -3.37 17.53
C LYS A 36 7.87 -3.76 17.92
N PHE A 37 7.68 -5.03 18.29
CA PHE A 37 6.45 -5.51 18.90
C PHE A 37 6.44 -5.26 20.42
N THR A 38 5.29 -4.95 20.99
CA THR A 38 5.13 -4.76 22.43
C THR A 38 3.79 -5.34 22.87
N ARG A 39 3.83 -6.24 23.86
CA ARG A 39 2.65 -6.94 24.37
C ARG A 39 1.70 -6.00 25.10
N GLU A 40 0.40 -6.34 25.09
CA GLU A 40 -0.65 -5.49 25.71
C GLU A 40 -0.35 -5.19 27.19
N GLU A 41 0.20 -6.18 27.92
CA GLU A 41 0.57 -6.08 29.35
C GLU A 41 1.65 -5.03 29.65
N ASN A 42 2.39 -4.57 28.64
CA ASN A 42 3.48 -3.60 28.80
C ASN A 42 3.06 -2.17 28.44
N PHE A 43 1.78 -1.90 28.17
CA PHE A 43 1.28 -0.54 27.95
C PHE A 43 0.86 0.12 29.26
N GLU A 44 1.34 1.35 29.44
CA GLU A 44 0.92 2.22 30.55
C GLU A 44 -0.41 2.95 30.22
N ASP A 45 -0.66 3.25 28.94
CA ASP A 45 -1.79 4.04 28.46
C ASP A 45 -2.55 3.34 27.32
N ASP A 46 -3.88 3.51 27.30
CA ASP A 46 -4.72 3.10 26.18
C ASP A 46 -4.58 4.07 24.98
N PHE A 47 -4.50 3.53 23.77
CA PHE A 47 -4.53 4.33 22.53
C PHE A 47 -5.18 3.57 21.37
N ILE A 48 -5.58 4.30 20.33
CA ILE A 48 -6.11 3.72 19.10
C ILE A 48 -4.99 3.51 18.09
N VAL A 49 -4.94 2.30 17.53
CA VAL A 49 -4.05 1.91 16.43
C VAL A 49 -4.66 2.20 15.06
N ARG A 50 -3.82 2.30 14.03
CA ARG A 50 -4.25 2.52 12.63
C ARG A 50 -5.13 1.40 12.11
N LYS A 51 -4.73 0.16 12.39
CA LYS A 51 -5.38 -1.07 11.93
C LYS A 51 -5.23 -2.12 13.00
N TYR A 52 -6.27 -2.91 13.22
CA TYR A 52 -6.25 -4.07 14.10
C TYR A 52 -6.39 -5.35 13.28
N PHE A 53 -5.54 -6.33 13.58
CA PHE A 53 -5.61 -7.67 13.03
C PHE A 53 -6.10 -8.62 14.11
N ASP A 54 -7.18 -9.36 13.82
CA ASP A 54 -7.78 -10.33 14.75
C ASP A 54 -6.95 -11.63 14.86
N GLN A 55 -5.63 -11.51 14.99
CA GLN A 55 -4.67 -12.60 15.10
C GLN A 55 -3.53 -12.22 16.03
N ASN A 56 -2.78 -13.21 16.51
CA ASN A 56 -1.55 -12.95 17.27
C ASN A 56 -0.44 -12.53 16.31
N PHE A 57 0.39 -11.59 16.74
CA PHE A 57 1.68 -11.33 16.13
C PHE A 57 2.62 -12.52 16.38
N PRO A 58 3.33 -13.04 15.36
CA PRO A 58 4.21 -14.19 15.50
C PRO A 58 5.51 -13.80 16.21
N GLU A 59 5.57 -13.97 17.52
CA GLU A 59 6.76 -13.68 18.36
C GLU A 59 7.78 -14.83 18.38
N GLU A 60 7.44 -15.99 17.82
CA GLU A 60 8.23 -17.24 17.89
C GLU A 60 9.53 -17.18 17.06
N THR A 61 9.69 -16.17 16.19
CA THR A 61 10.86 -16.04 15.32
C THR A 61 11.17 -14.58 15.00
N ASP A 62 12.47 -14.23 15.06
CA ASP A 62 12.97 -12.94 14.61
C ASP A 62 13.23 -12.90 13.09
N ASP A 63 13.21 -14.05 12.42
CA ASP A 63 13.40 -14.15 10.97
C ASP A 63 12.04 -14.19 10.27
N PRO A 64 11.66 -13.14 9.52
CA PRO A 64 10.38 -13.08 8.83
C PRO A 64 10.14 -14.23 7.85
N ASN A 65 11.21 -14.85 7.32
CA ASN A 65 11.08 -15.97 6.38
C ASN A 65 10.55 -17.25 7.04
N ASN A 66 10.56 -17.33 8.37
CA ASN A 66 10.03 -18.44 9.12
C ASN A 66 8.53 -18.28 9.45
N ILE A 67 7.92 -17.15 9.09
CA ILE A 67 6.48 -16.92 9.28
C ILE A 67 5.76 -17.50 8.06
N PRO A 68 4.98 -18.58 8.20
CA PRO A 68 4.37 -19.23 7.04
C PRO A 68 3.25 -18.36 6.47
N THR A 69 3.35 -18.01 5.18
CA THR A 69 2.25 -17.38 4.43
C THR A 69 1.94 -18.16 3.14
N PRO A 70 1.54 -19.45 3.23
CA PRO A 70 1.64 -20.38 2.10
C PRO A 70 0.92 -19.95 0.82
N PRO A 71 -0.32 -19.41 0.85
CA PRO A 71 -0.98 -18.94 -0.38
C PRO A 71 -0.28 -17.73 -1.02
N PHE A 72 0.29 -16.86 -0.20
CA PHE A 72 1.00 -15.67 -0.66
C PHE A 72 2.38 -16.03 -1.23
N ASP A 73 3.11 -16.86 -0.48
CA ASP A 73 4.41 -17.39 -0.88
C ASP A 73 4.30 -18.22 -2.16
N TYR A 74 3.23 -19.00 -2.33
CA TYR A 74 3.00 -19.77 -3.54
C TYR A 74 2.92 -18.86 -4.77
N VAL A 75 2.13 -17.78 -4.73
CA VAL A 75 1.98 -16.86 -5.87
C VAL A 75 3.31 -16.20 -6.22
N LEU A 76 4.09 -15.74 -5.24
CA LEU A 76 5.36 -15.06 -5.50
C LEU A 76 6.46 -16.03 -5.96
N ASN A 77 6.61 -17.18 -5.30
CA ASN A 77 7.62 -18.18 -5.65
C ASN A 77 7.29 -18.88 -6.98
N TYR A 78 6.01 -18.95 -7.36
CA TYR A 78 5.63 -19.41 -8.68
C TYR A 78 6.13 -18.46 -9.77
N GLN A 79 6.12 -17.15 -9.52
CA GLN A 79 6.50 -16.13 -10.51
C GLN A 79 7.99 -15.81 -10.52
N PHE A 80 8.64 -15.83 -9.35
CA PHE A 80 9.96 -15.21 -9.17
C PHE A 80 10.96 -16.12 -8.47
N GLU A 81 12.24 -15.88 -8.74
CA GLU A 81 13.32 -16.46 -7.95
C GLU A 81 13.35 -15.86 -6.54
N HIS A 82 13.80 -16.64 -5.56
CA HIS A 82 13.86 -16.26 -4.14
C HIS A 82 14.49 -14.88 -3.88
N LYS A 83 15.59 -14.54 -4.57
CA LYS A 83 16.25 -13.23 -4.42
C LYS A 83 15.34 -12.06 -4.82
N VAL A 84 14.50 -12.26 -5.83
CA VAL A 84 13.54 -11.26 -6.33
C VAL A 84 12.37 -11.16 -5.38
N VAL A 85 11.87 -12.31 -4.88
CA VAL A 85 10.82 -12.36 -3.84
C VAL A 85 11.25 -11.58 -2.60
N ASN A 86 12.49 -11.75 -2.13
CA ASN A 86 13.02 -11.00 -0.99
C ASN A 86 13.04 -9.49 -1.23
N PHE A 87 13.38 -9.06 -2.44
CA PHE A 87 13.36 -7.63 -2.79
C PHE A 87 11.93 -7.08 -2.92
N ILE A 88 11.00 -7.90 -3.40
CA ILE A 88 9.56 -7.58 -3.41
C ILE A 88 9.05 -7.41 -1.96
N TYR A 89 9.48 -8.26 -1.02
CA TYR A 89 9.18 -8.09 0.42
C TYR A 89 9.70 -6.76 0.97
N VAL A 90 10.91 -6.33 0.58
CA VAL A 90 11.42 -4.98 0.93
C VAL A 90 10.48 -3.91 0.40
N CYS A 91 10.00 -4.05 -0.84
CA CYS A 91 9.06 -3.12 -1.44
C CYS A 91 7.69 -3.12 -0.73
N PHE A 92 7.20 -4.26 -0.23
CA PHE A 92 5.99 -4.32 0.61
C PHE A 92 6.19 -3.63 1.96
N GLY A 93 7.35 -3.79 2.60
CA GLY A 93 7.70 -3.06 3.81
C GLY A 93 7.63 -1.55 3.60
N ARG A 94 8.10 -1.05 2.45
CA ARG A 94 8.02 0.37 2.06
C ARG A 94 6.59 0.89 1.97
N LEU A 95 5.60 0.04 1.69
CA LEU A 95 4.18 0.44 1.68
C LEU A 95 3.65 0.80 3.08
N PHE A 96 4.27 0.30 4.16
CA PHE A 96 3.90 0.70 5.53
C PHE A 96 4.55 2.03 5.97
N GLY A 97 5.47 2.56 5.15
CA GLY A 97 6.12 3.85 5.35
C GLY A 97 7.45 3.87 4.61
N ILE A 98 7.57 4.73 3.60
CA ILE A 98 8.81 4.91 2.84
C ILE A 98 9.80 5.68 3.70
N ARG A 99 10.99 5.11 3.92
CA ARG A 99 12.06 5.66 4.78
C ARG A 99 13.40 5.75 4.07
N ASP A 100 13.38 5.53 2.77
CA ASP A 100 14.53 5.58 1.87
C ASP A 100 14.38 6.74 0.88
N GLY A 101 15.51 7.11 0.26
CA GLY A 101 15.54 8.09 -0.83
C GLY A 101 15.50 7.46 -2.22
N TRP A 102 15.09 6.20 -2.38
CA TRP A 102 15.19 5.50 -3.67
C TRP A 102 14.23 6.08 -4.71
N GLY A 103 13.07 6.56 -4.26
CA GLY A 103 12.17 7.33 -5.10
C GLY A 103 11.58 6.54 -6.27
N PHE A 104 11.18 5.29 -6.03
CA PHE A 104 10.42 4.48 -6.97
C PHE A 104 9.26 3.75 -6.26
N MET A 105 8.23 3.41 -7.02
CA MET A 105 7.13 2.53 -6.60
C MET A 105 7.26 1.13 -7.21
N LEU A 106 6.62 0.14 -6.59
CA LEU A 106 6.51 -1.22 -7.14
C LEU A 106 5.34 -1.28 -8.14
N TYR A 107 5.58 -1.91 -9.29
CA TYR A 107 4.58 -2.13 -10.33
C TYR A 107 4.58 -3.59 -10.79
N PHE A 108 3.39 -4.19 -10.85
CA PHE A 108 3.23 -5.54 -11.36
C PHE A 108 2.83 -5.52 -12.84
N LEU A 109 3.73 -6.00 -13.70
CA LEU A 109 3.50 -6.12 -15.14
C LEU A 109 3.21 -7.57 -15.49
N GLY A 110 2.18 -7.84 -16.28
CA GLY A 110 1.94 -9.18 -16.84
C GLY A 110 0.52 -9.34 -17.34
N GLU A 111 0.22 -10.44 -18.02
CA GLU A 111 -1.11 -10.71 -18.59
C GLU A 111 -2.19 -10.98 -17.54
N ALA A 112 -3.46 -10.92 -17.93
CA ALA A 112 -4.56 -11.31 -17.05
C ALA A 112 -4.41 -12.76 -16.58
N GLY A 113 -4.69 -13.04 -15.30
CA GLY A 113 -4.65 -14.39 -14.74
C GLY A 113 -3.33 -14.81 -14.08
N CYS A 114 -2.27 -14.01 -14.12
CA CYS A 114 -0.99 -14.36 -13.48
C CYS A 114 -0.93 -14.13 -11.95
N GLY A 115 -2.00 -13.64 -11.32
CA GLY A 115 -2.08 -13.51 -9.85
C GLY A 115 -1.75 -12.13 -9.28
N LYS A 116 -1.48 -11.10 -10.11
CA LYS A 116 -1.21 -9.72 -9.66
C LYS A 116 -2.27 -9.18 -8.69
N SER A 117 -3.55 -9.35 -9.04
CA SER A 117 -4.66 -8.84 -8.22
C SER A 117 -4.73 -9.50 -6.85
N ILE A 118 -4.32 -10.78 -6.71
CA ILE A 118 -4.28 -11.48 -5.42
C ILE A 118 -3.32 -10.76 -4.48
N ILE A 119 -2.12 -10.44 -4.96
CA ILE A 119 -1.11 -9.71 -4.19
C ILE A 119 -1.62 -8.32 -3.79
N ILE A 120 -2.24 -7.57 -4.72
CA ILE A 120 -2.82 -6.26 -4.40
C ILE A 120 -3.93 -6.38 -3.35
N HIS A 121 -4.79 -7.40 -3.43
CA HIS A 121 -5.85 -7.63 -2.44
C HIS A 121 -5.29 -7.93 -1.05
N ILE A 122 -4.28 -8.80 -0.97
CA ILE A 122 -3.60 -9.14 0.29
C ILE A 122 -2.96 -7.89 0.89
N MET A 123 -2.22 -7.12 0.09
CA MET A 123 -1.63 -5.87 0.57
C MET A 123 -2.69 -4.87 1.01
N SER A 124 -3.80 -4.74 0.29
CA SER A 124 -4.89 -3.84 0.65
C SER A 124 -5.54 -4.23 1.98
N ALA A 125 -5.64 -5.52 2.30
CA ALA A 125 -6.19 -5.99 3.58
C ALA A 125 -5.34 -5.58 4.79
N CYS A 126 -4.05 -5.27 4.58
CA CYS A 126 -3.14 -4.83 5.62
C CYS A 126 -3.30 -3.36 6.03
N PHE A 127 -4.10 -2.57 5.31
CA PHE A 127 -4.35 -1.16 5.61
C PHE A 127 -5.83 -0.91 5.89
N ASP A 128 -6.15 0.27 6.43
CA ASP A 128 -7.54 0.64 6.75
C ASP A 128 -8.16 1.47 5.63
N LYS A 129 -7.50 2.56 5.22
CA LYS A 129 -8.01 3.50 4.23
C LYS A 129 -7.40 3.26 2.85
N ILE A 130 -8.00 2.41 2.04
CA ILE A 130 -7.54 2.19 0.66
C ILE A 130 -8.15 3.22 -0.31
N GLY A 131 -7.31 3.74 -1.20
CA GLY A 131 -7.73 4.47 -2.40
C GLY A 131 -7.56 3.59 -3.63
N THR A 132 -8.57 3.50 -4.48
CA THR A 132 -8.50 2.69 -5.70
C THR A 132 -8.66 3.57 -6.92
N ILE A 133 -7.74 3.45 -7.88
CA ILE A 133 -7.84 4.04 -9.21
C ILE A 133 -8.38 2.97 -10.15
N GLY A 134 -9.52 3.25 -10.79
CA GLY A 134 -10.16 2.39 -11.80
C GLY A 134 -10.86 3.23 -12.87
N ASP A 135 -11.66 2.59 -13.73
CA ASP A 135 -12.25 3.22 -14.92
C ASP A 135 -13.16 4.43 -14.64
N SER A 136 -13.74 4.51 -13.43
CA SER A 136 -14.59 5.63 -12.99
C SER A 136 -13.81 6.77 -12.34
N TYR A 137 -12.48 6.77 -12.41
CA TYR A 137 -11.65 7.79 -11.79
C TYR A 137 -11.78 9.13 -12.53
N GLU A 138 -12.41 10.12 -11.87
CA GLU A 138 -12.53 11.47 -12.42
C GLU A 138 -11.19 12.21 -12.39
N LEU A 139 -10.67 12.53 -13.57
CA LEU A 139 -9.46 13.30 -13.83
C LEU A 139 -9.32 14.61 -13.04
N ALA A 140 -10.41 15.36 -12.86
CA ALA A 140 -10.37 16.72 -12.31
C ALA A 140 -10.29 16.77 -10.78
N PHE A 141 -10.84 15.75 -10.10
CA PHE A 141 -11.00 15.74 -8.63
C PHE A 141 -10.50 14.46 -7.97
N GLY A 142 -10.08 13.45 -8.74
CA GLY A 142 -9.76 12.12 -8.22
C GLY A 142 -8.70 12.13 -7.11
N LEU A 143 -7.70 13.02 -7.18
CA LEU A 143 -6.65 13.14 -6.17
C LEU A 143 -7.18 13.54 -4.80
N SER A 144 -8.27 14.32 -4.75
CA SER A 144 -8.93 14.70 -3.49
C SER A 144 -9.51 13.49 -2.74
N GLY A 145 -9.89 12.43 -3.46
CA GLY A 145 -10.34 11.18 -2.85
C GLY A 145 -9.21 10.27 -2.35
N LEU A 146 -7.96 10.57 -2.74
CA LEU A 146 -6.80 9.70 -2.51
C LEU A 146 -5.81 10.21 -1.46
N PHE A 147 -5.69 11.52 -1.25
CA PHE A 147 -4.59 12.07 -0.44
C PHE A 147 -4.65 11.77 1.07
N HIS A 148 -5.80 11.33 1.58
CA HIS A 148 -5.98 10.90 2.97
C HIS A 148 -5.97 9.36 3.14
N LYS A 149 -5.56 8.64 2.10
CA LYS A 149 -5.51 7.18 2.11
C LYS A 149 -4.19 6.67 2.68
N ASP A 150 -4.25 5.43 3.13
CA ASP A 150 -3.14 4.67 3.68
C ASP A 150 -2.28 4.01 2.62
N LEU A 151 -2.92 3.62 1.52
CA LEU A 151 -2.35 2.99 0.34
C LEU A 151 -3.24 3.34 -0.85
N VAL A 152 -2.64 3.63 -2.00
CA VAL A 152 -3.36 3.81 -3.27
C VAL A 152 -3.00 2.68 -4.22
N VAL A 153 -4.03 1.99 -4.71
CA VAL A 153 -3.89 0.83 -5.57
C VAL A 153 -4.57 1.03 -6.93
N CYS A 154 -4.06 0.34 -7.94
CA CYS A 154 -4.66 0.24 -9.26
C CYS A 154 -4.48 -1.19 -9.74
N HIS A 155 -5.58 -1.92 -9.94
CA HIS A 155 -5.53 -3.34 -10.31
C HIS A 155 -5.22 -3.54 -11.80
N GLU A 156 -5.62 -2.58 -12.62
CA GLU A 156 -5.41 -2.60 -14.05
C GLU A 156 -5.19 -1.17 -14.54
N LEU A 157 -3.91 -0.79 -14.60
CA LEU A 157 -3.51 0.52 -15.08
C LEU A 157 -3.71 0.55 -16.60
N PRO A 158 -4.53 1.47 -17.13
CA PRO A 158 -4.67 1.61 -18.56
C PRO A 158 -3.36 2.11 -19.16
N ARG A 159 -3.10 1.73 -20.41
CA ARG A 159 -1.87 2.10 -21.13
C ARG A 159 -1.58 3.60 -21.15
N ASN A 160 -2.62 4.45 -21.14
CA ASN A 160 -2.49 5.90 -21.15
C ASN A 160 -2.64 6.49 -19.74
N ILE A 161 -1.73 6.19 -18.81
CA ILE A 161 -1.72 6.79 -17.47
C ILE A 161 -1.63 8.31 -17.53
N SER A 162 -1.01 8.86 -18.57
CA SER A 162 -0.95 10.31 -18.84
C SER A 162 -2.32 10.98 -18.88
N LYS A 163 -3.34 10.23 -19.28
CA LYS A 163 -4.74 10.67 -19.29
C LYS A 163 -5.43 10.50 -17.95
N LEU A 164 -4.84 9.82 -16.97
CA LEU A 164 -5.38 9.69 -15.61
C LEU A 164 -4.72 10.66 -14.63
N MET A 165 -3.41 10.87 -14.78
CA MET A 165 -2.63 11.70 -13.89
C MET A 165 -1.49 12.38 -14.65
N PRO A 166 -1.30 13.70 -14.49
CA PRO A 166 -0.15 14.39 -15.04
C PRO A 166 1.17 13.78 -14.54
N GLN A 167 2.19 13.74 -15.41
CA GLN A 167 3.50 13.16 -15.11
C GLN A 167 4.13 13.71 -13.83
N THR A 168 4.07 15.04 -13.66
CA THR A 168 4.65 15.74 -12.51
C THR A 168 3.96 15.35 -11.22
N THR A 169 2.63 15.22 -11.25
CA THR A 169 1.83 14.76 -10.11
C THR A 169 2.12 13.32 -9.77
N PHE A 170 2.21 12.43 -10.77
CA PHE A 170 2.58 11.04 -10.54
C PHE A 170 3.95 10.91 -9.88
N GLN A 171 4.95 11.66 -10.38
CA GLN A 171 6.29 11.67 -9.79
C GLN A 171 6.28 12.20 -8.35
N ALA A 172 5.53 13.28 -8.08
CA ALA A 172 5.37 13.80 -6.72
C ALA A 172 4.73 12.76 -5.79
N CYS A 173 3.69 12.04 -6.25
CA CYS A 173 3.06 10.96 -5.49
C CYS A 173 4.05 9.81 -5.19
N VAL A 174 4.85 9.37 -6.17
CA VAL A 174 5.87 8.32 -5.96
C VAL A 174 6.95 8.76 -4.97
N MET A 175 7.27 10.06 -4.96
CA MET A 175 8.28 10.65 -4.07
C MET A 175 7.76 11.03 -2.69
N LEU A 176 6.45 10.89 -2.43
CA LEU A 176 5.77 11.44 -1.25
C LEU A 176 6.00 12.96 -1.08
N ASP A 177 5.98 13.69 -2.19
CA ASP A 177 6.21 15.14 -2.23
C ASP A 177 4.88 15.92 -2.24
N SER A 178 4.96 17.25 -2.20
CA SER A 178 3.84 18.16 -2.27
C SER A 178 3.09 18.04 -3.60
N VAL A 179 1.78 17.84 -3.52
CA VAL A 179 0.87 17.77 -4.67
C VAL A 179 -0.20 18.86 -4.59
N ALA A 180 -0.54 19.43 -5.74
CA ALA A 180 -1.67 20.33 -5.86
C ALA A 180 -2.97 19.54 -6.02
N ILE A 181 -3.92 19.76 -5.12
CA ILE A 181 -5.23 19.10 -5.12
C ILE A 181 -6.31 20.14 -5.41
N SER A 182 -7.09 19.87 -6.45
CA SER A 182 -8.31 20.60 -6.76
C SER A 182 -9.52 19.86 -6.17
N THR A 183 -10.42 20.60 -5.51
CA THR A 183 -11.68 20.06 -4.97
C THR A 183 -12.84 20.87 -5.56
N LYS A 184 -13.96 20.20 -5.87
CA LYS A 184 -15.09 20.83 -6.57
C LYS A 184 -15.66 22.00 -5.75
N GLY A 185 -15.66 23.19 -6.34
CA GLY A 185 -16.16 24.40 -5.70
C GLY A 185 -15.22 25.01 -4.64
N GLN A 186 -13.98 24.55 -4.55
CA GLN A 186 -12.96 25.10 -3.65
C GLN A 186 -11.69 25.50 -4.41
N THR A 187 -10.94 26.44 -3.85
CA THR A 187 -9.62 26.80 -4.37
C THR A 187 -8.67 25.62 -4.25
N SER A 188 -7.86 25.37 -5.27
CA SER A 188 -6.80 24.37 -5.20
C SER A 188 -5.84 24.69 -4.05
N PHE A 189 -5.44 23.65 -3.31
CA PHE A 189 -4.44 23.77 -2.25
C PHE A 189 -3.31 22.77 -2.47
N SER A 190 -2.15 23.05 -1.88
CA SER A 190 -1.00 22.15 -1.90
C SER A 190 -0.97 21.37 -0.60
N THR A 191 -0.72 20.07 -0.67
CA THR A 191 -0.54 19.20 0.51
C THR A 191 0.56 18.18 0.26
N GLU A 192 1.21 17.75 1.33
CA GLU A 192 2.15 16.63 1.28
C GLU A 192 1.40 15.32 0.97
N TRP A 193 1.91 14.56 0.01
CA TRP A 193 1.39 13.25 -0.33
C TRP A 193 2.03 12.18 0.56
N THR A 194 1.23 11.38 1.25
CA THR A 194 1.74 10.40 2.24
C THR A 194 1.40 8.95 1.92
N ALA A 195 0.58 8.70 0.89
CA ALA A 195 0.08 7.37 0.55
C ALA A 195 0.98 6.69 -0.49
N PRO A 196 1.65 5.57 -0.19
CA PRO A 196 2.41 4.85 -1.21
C PRO A 196 1.49 4.30 -2.31
N LEU A 197 2.08 4.06 -3.49
CA LEU A 197 1.39 3.55 -4.66
C LEU A 197 1.76 2.07 -4.90
N LEU A 198 0.78 1.23 -5.21
CA LEU A 198 0.98 -0.15 -5.67
C LEU A 198 0.05 -0.44 -6.84
N PHE A 199 0.61 -0.46 -8.06
CA PHE A 199 -0.17 -0.62 -9.29
C PHE A 199 0.17 -1.91 -10.02
N ALA A 200 -0.78 -2.39 -10.82
CA ALA A 200 -0.60 -3.50 -11.75
C ALA A 200 -1.19 -3.15 -13.11
N GLY A 201 -0.72 -3.79 -14.16
CA GLY A 201 -1.31 -3.68 -15.49
C GLY A 201 -0.65 -4.62 -16.50
N ASN A 202 -1.21 -4.65 -17.71
CA ASN A 202 -0.71 -5.48 -18.81
C ASN A 202 0.30 -4.72 -19.69
N TRP A 203 0.38 -3.40 -19.53
CA TRP A 203 1.24 -2.51 -20.30
C TRP A 203 2.12 -1.71 -19.36
N LEU A 204 3.30 -1.30 -19.85
CA LEU A 204 4.05 -0.27 -19.15
C LEU A 204 3.28 1.06 -19.17
N PRO A 205 3.35 1.86 -18.09
CA PRO A 205 2.81 3.21 -18.08
C PRO A 205 3.40 3.99 -19.26
N ASP A 206 2.57 4.73 -20.00
CA ASP A 206 3.04 5.51 -21.14
C ASP A 206 4.08 6.56 -20.69
N ASP A 207 5.22 6.56 -21.40
CA ASP A 207 6.31 7.48 -21.13
C ASP A 207 5.94 8.85 -21.69
N ILE A 208 5.50 9.75 -20.82
CA ILE A 208 5.18 11.13 -21.20
C ILE A 208 6.44 11.90 -21.61
N ASP A 209 7.64 11.48 -21.19
CA ASP A 209 8.89 12.08 -21.68
C ASP A 209 10.13 11.29 -21.22
N LYS A 210 10.86 10.68 -22.18
CA LYS A 210 12.30 10.35 -22.11
C LYS A 210 12.76 9.64 -20.82
N GLY A 211 12.02 8.64 -20.33
CA GLY A 211 12.44 7.75 -19.25
C GLY A 211 12.40 8.35 -17.84
N ARG A 212 11.69 9.46 -17.62
CA ARG A 212 11.54 10.03 -16.26
C ARG A 212 10.53 9.26 -15.42
N VAL A 213 9.47 8.71 -16.02
CA VAL A 213 8.48 7.88 -15.32
C VAL A 213 9.03 6.49 -15.07
N THR A 214 9.66 5.87 -16.06
CA THR A 214 10.17 4.49 -15.97
C THR A 214 11.22 4.34 -14.86
N ARG A 215 12.07 5.34 -14.61
CA ARG A 215 13.02 5.33 -13.47
C ARG A 215 12.36 5.37 -12.09
N ARG A 216 11.07 5.69 -12.03
CA ARG A 216 10.26 5.76 -10.80
C ARG A 216 9.39 4.52 -10.63
N VAL A 217 9.50 3.56 -11.55
CA VAL A 217 8.69 2.34 -11.57
C VAL A 217 9.66 1.15 -11.53
N MET A 218 9.65 0.42 -10.42
CA MET A 218 10.30 -0.87 -10.33
C MET A 218 9.31 -1.94 -10.75
N GLU A 219 9.61 -2.58 -11.87
CA GLU A 219 8.73 -3.56 -12.50
C GLU A 219 9.02 -4.96 -11.96
N ALA A 220 7.98 -5.67 -11.52
CA ALA A 220 8.03 -7.11 -11.30
C ALA A 220 7.17 -7.78 -12.37
N ASN A 221 7.83 -8.55 -13.24
CA ASN A 221 7.22 -9.18 -14.42
C ASN A 221 6.61 -10.54 -14.06
N PHE A 222 5.29 -10.62 -14.01
CA PHE A 222 4.52 -11.84 -13.83
C PHE A 222 4.34 -12.54 -15.18
N GLU A 223 5.29 -13.40 -15.54
CA GLU A 223 5.37 -14.07 -16.84
C GLU A 223 4.56 -15.37 -16.91
N ARG A 224 4.19 -15.97 -15.77
CA ARG A 224 3.56 -17.29 -15.73
C ARG A 224 2.06 -17.18 -15.43
N ILE A 225 1.25 -17.95 -16.13
CA ILE A 225 -0.19 -18.08 -15.85
C ILE A 225 -0.41 -19.47 -15.25
N PRO A 226 -0.97 -19.59 -14.04
CA PRO A 226 -1.31 -20.89 -13.47
C PRO A 226 -2.24 -21.67 -14.40
N GLU A 227 -1.85 -22.89 -14.77
CA GLU A 227 -2.62 -23.73 -15.70
C GLU A 227 -3.79 -24.46 -15.01
N GLU A 228 -3.65 -24.76 -13.72
CA GLU A 228 -4.68 -25.40 -12.90
C GLU A 228 -5.29 -24.40 -11.92
N ARG A 229 -6.62 -24.36 -11.86
CA ARG A 229 -7.35 -23.63 -10.83
C ARG A 229 -7.51 -24.56 -9.62
N ASP A 230 -7.26 -24.05 -8.43
CA ASP A 230 -7.63 -24.76 -7.20
C ASP A 230 -9.14 -25.06 -7.23
N THR A 231 -9.48 -26.35 -7.33
CA THR A 231 -10.84 -26.90 -7.20
C THR A 231 -11.22 -27.09 -5.74
#